data_AF-A0A9E3NZ49-F1
#
_entry.id   AF-A0A9E3NZ49-F1
#
_cell.length_a   1.000
_cell.length_b   1.000
_cell.length_c   1.000
_cell.angle_alpha   90.00
_cell.angle_beta   90.00
_cell.angle_gamma   90.00
#
_symmetry.space_group_name_H-M   'P 1'
#
loop_
_entity.id
_entity.type
_entity.pdbx_description
1 polymer ?
#
loop_
_entity_poly.entity_id
_entity_poly.type
_entity_poly.pdbx_seq_one_letter_code
_entity_poly.pdbx_strand_id
1 'polypeptide(L)'
;MPRRLFVALALVSTLAIACDKAESDALPSVRLGMSPRDVRDRFEPGASGSWQTRVGVGDDTVLEWNARPAARARIVDARFEFHLGMLVAVRAHLEDPVAKDSISVTARTVTHRAPREGGVGSSVTILARDCPTHREEAEGLAARAARGR
;
A
#
# COMPACT_ATOMS: atom_id res chain seq x y z
N MET A 1 14.27 -55.74 42.11
CA MET A 1 13.38 -55.02 41.17
C MET A 1 14.08 -53.76 40.68
N PRO A 2 14.68 -53.72 39.47
CA PRO A 2 15.28 -52.49 38.95
C PRO A 2 14.32 -51.75 37.99
N ARG A 3 14.12 -50.46 38.28
CA ARG A 3 13.39 -49.46 37.49
C ARG A 3 14.08 -49.23 36.15
N ARG A 4 13.36 -49.37 35.03
CA ARG A 4 13.83 -49.00 33.69
C ARG A 4 13.52 -47.53 33.41
N LEU A 5 14.58 -46.76 33.17
CA LEU A 5 14.53 -45.38 32.68
C LEU A 5 13.98 -45.36 31.24
N PHE A 6 12.92 -44.61 30.99
CA PHE A 6 12.51 -44.22 29.65
C PHE A 6 13.17 -42.88 29.31
N VAL A 7 14.11 -42.87 28.37
CA VAL A 7 14.67 -41.64 27.78
C VAL A 7 13.79 -41.28 26.59
N ALA A 8 12.95 -40.27 26.75
CA ALA A 8 12.17 -39.69 25.66
C ALA A 8 13.03 -38.66 24.93
N LEU A 9 13.43 -38.99 23.70
CA LEU A 9 14.17 -38.11 22.79
C LEU A 9 13.17 -37.11 22.17
N ALA A 10 13.14 -35.89 22.71
CA ALA A 10 12.31 -34.81 22.18
C ALA A 10 12.95 -34.21 20.92
N LEU A 11 12.38 -34.52 19.76
CA LEU A 11 12.73 -33.95 18.46
C LEU A 11 12.20 -32.50 18.40
N VAL A 12 13.06 -31.53 18.71
CA VAL A 12 12.72 -30.10 18.60
C VAL A 12 12.88 -29.68 17.14
N SER A 13 11.79 -29.77 16.37
CA SER A 13 11.69 -29.19 15.03
C SER A 13 11.61 -27.66 15.15
N THR A 14 12.74 -26.99 14.94
CA THR A 14 12.77 -25.53 14.79
C THR A 14 12.09 -25.16 13.47
N LEU A 15 10.80 -24.77 13.54
CA LEU A 15 10.16 -24.07 12.43
C LEU A 15 10.91 -22.74 12.22
N ALA A 16 11.69 -22.69 11.15
CA ALA A 16 12.19 -21.44 10.61
C ALA A 16 10.97 -20.63 10.14
N ILE A 17 10.51 -19.72 10.99
CA ILE A 17 9.61 -18.65 10.61
C ILE A 17 10.41 -17.79 9.63
N ALA A 18 10.24 -18.06 8.34
CA ALA A 18 10.66 -17.15 7.29
C ALA A 18 9.88 -15.85 7.54
N CYS A 19 10.54 -14.89 8.17
CA CYS A 19 10.09 -13.51 8.17
C CYS A 19 10.10 -13.06 6.71
N ASP A 20 8.94 -13.17 6.05
CA ASP A 20 8.64 -12.39 4.86
C ASP A 20 8.96 -10.95 5.23
N LYS A 21 10.00 -10.41 4.59
CA LYS A 21 10.48 -9.06 4.76
C LYS A 21 9.27 -8.18 4.49
N ALA A 22 8.67 -7.64 5.56
CA ALA A 22 7.46 -6.84 5.50
C ALA A 22 7.69 -5.78 4.42
N GLU A 23 7.03 -5.98 3.28
CA GLU A 23 6.99 -5.02 2.21
C GLU A 23 6.55 -3.73 2.87
N SER A 24 7.40 -2.72 2.84
CA SER A 24 7.17 -1.45 3.51
C SER A 24 5.91 -0.84 2.91
N ASP A 25 4.75 -1.15 3.47
CA ASP A 25 3.48 -0.58 3.07
C ASP A 25 3.66 0.93 3.22
N ALA A 26 3.71 1.64 2.10
CA ALA A 26 3.91 3.08 2.11
C ALA A 26 2.83 3.78 2.96
N LEU A 27 1.66 3.13 3.06
CA LEU A 27 0.45 3.55 3.75
C LEU A 27 -0.07 2.40 4.64
N PRO A 28 0.57 2.09 5.78
CA PRO A 28 0.35 0.84 6.53
C PRO A 28 -1.07 0.65 7.08
N SER A 29 -1.82 1.74 7.25
CA SER A 29 -3.15 1.71 7.83
C SER A 29 -4.30 1.67 6.82
N VAL A 30 -4.00 1.82 5.52
CA VAL A 30 -4.99 1.82 4.43
C VAL A 30 -4.77 0.62 3.52
N ARG A 31 -5.85 -0.11 3.21
CA ARG A 31 -5.81 -1.29 2.35
C ARG A 31 -6.90 -1.22 1.29
N LEU A 32 -6.60 -1.72 0.10
CA LEU A 32 -7.61 -1.89 -0.94
C LEU A 32 -8.79 -2.71 -0.40
N GLY A 33 -9.99 -2.36 -0.86
CA GLY A 33 -11.26 -2.90 -0.39
C GLY A 33 -11.83 -2.21 0.86
N MET A 34 -11.16 -1.22 1.45
CA MET A 34 -11.76 -0.41 2.51
C MET A 34 -12.87 0.50 1.99
N SER A 35 -13.87 0.78 2.83
CA SER A 35 -14.89 1.79 2.52
C SER A 35 -14.32 3.22 2.67
N PRO A 36 -14.97 4.26 2.08
CA PRO A 36 -14.56 5.65 2.27
C PRO A 36 -14.47 6.07 3.74
N ARG A 37 -15.37 5.54 4.58
CA ARG A 37 -15.36 5.80 6.03
C ARG A 37 -14.15 5.16 6.69
N ASP A 38 -13.89 3.87 6.41
CA ASP A 38 -12.75 3.17 7.00
C ASP A 38 -11.42 3.81 6.61
N VAL A 39 -11.30 4.30 5.36
CA VAL A 39 -10.11 5.05 4.93
C VAL A 39 -9.94 6.31 5.77
N ARG A 40 -10.99 7.11 5.97
CA ARG A 40 -10.89 8.32 6.82
C ARG A 40 -10.55 7.99 8.28
N ASP A 41 -11.13 6.93 8.81
CA ASP A 41 -10.97 6.53 10.22
C ASP A 41 -9.58 5.93 10.48
N ARG A 42 -8.98 5.25 9.49
CA ARG A 42 -7.69 4.55 9.64
C ARG A 42 -6.52 5.29 9.05
N PHE A 43 -6.72 6.24 8.14
CA PHE A 43 -5.60 6.94 7.51
C PHE A 43 -4.85 7.78 8.54
N GLU A 44 -3.59 7.43 8.77
CA GLU A 44 -2.72 8.06 9.76
C GLU A 44 -1.56 8.80 9.06
N PRO A 45 -1.80 10.02 8.54
CA PRO A 45 -0.78 10.77 7.82
C PRO A 45 0.33 11.34 8.72
N GLY A 46 0.21 11.21 10.04
CA GLY A 46 1.14 11.80 11.02
C GLY A 46 1.05 13.31 11.15
N ALA A 47 0.05 13.94 10.54
CA ALA A 47 -0.13 15.39 10.50
C ALA A 47 -1.60 15.79 10.29
N SER A 48 -1.94 17.04 10.66
CA SER A 48 -3.24 17.61 10.33
C SER A 48 -3.34 17.93 8.83
N GLY A 49 -4.51 17.68 8.24
CA GLY A 49 -4.79 18.00 6.84
C GLY A 49 -6.22 18.43 6.61
N SER A 50 -6.62 18.50 5.34
CA SER A 50 -8.00 18.70 4.92
C SER A 50 -8.43 17.56 4.00
N TRP A 51 -9.68 17.14 4.14
CA TRP A 51 -10.30 16.15 3.27
C TRP A 51 -11.19 16.84 2.25
N GLN A 52 -11.17 16.33 1.02
CA GLN A 52 -12.09 16.70 -0.05
C GLN A 52 -12.69 15.42 -0.62
N THR A 53 -13.96 15.49 -1.02
CA THR A 53 -14.66 14.39 -1.70
C THR A 53 -15.13 14.90 -3.05
N ARG A 54 -14.90 14.11 -4.09
CA ARG A 54 -15.49 14.32 -5.42
C ARG A 54 -16.23 13.06 -5.84
N VAL A 55 -17.40 13.23 -6.43
CA VAL A 55 -18.12 12.15 -7.10
C VAL A 55 -17.64 12.12 -8.55
N GLY A 56 -17.18 10.96 -9.00
CA GLY A 56 -16.73 10.73 -10.36
C GLY A 56 -17.89 10.45 -11.31
N VAL A 57 -17.58 9.83 -12.45
CA VAL A 57 -18.60 9.35 -13.39
C VAL A 57 -19.07 7.96 -12.94
N GLY A 58 -20.38 7.73 -12.94
CA GLY A 58 -20.95 6.47 -12.48
C GLY A 58 -20.84 6.31 -10.96
N ASP A 59 -20.41 5.13 -10.51
CA ASP A 59 -20.28 4.77 -9.09
C ASP A 59 -18.88 5.04 -8.51
N ASP A 60 -18.09 5.87 -9.20
CA ASP A 60 -16.74 6.23 -8.78
C ASP A 60 -16.79 7.37 -7.76
N THR A 61 -16.00 7.25 -6.69
CA THR A 61 -15.82 8.31 -5.71
C THR A 61 -14.34 8.52 -5.48
N VAL A 62 -13.93 9.77 -5.26
CA VAL A 62 -12.55 10.12 -4.93
C VAL A 62 -12.53 10.85 -3.59
N LEU A 63 -11.69 10.37 -2.67
CA LEU A 63 -11.30 11.12 -1.49
C LEU A 63 -9.88 11.64 -1.67
N GLU A 64 -9.68 12.93 -1.42
CA GLU A 64 -8.36 13.55 -1.44
C GLU A 64 -8.07 14.11 -0.05
N TRP A 65 -6.89 13.82 0.47
CA TRP A 65 -6.35 14.40 1.68
C TRP A 65 -5.12 15.24 1.32
N ASN A 66 -5.02 16.43 1.90
CA ASN A 66 -3.87 17.31 1.72
C ASN A 66 -3.34 17.75 3.09
N ALA A 67 -2.03 17.66 3.29
CA ALA A 67 -1.37 18.18 4.48
C ALA A 67 -1.56 19.70 4.56
N ARG A 68 -1.70 20.24 5.78
CA ARG A 68 -1.63 21.69 5.98
C ARG A 68 -0.18 22.15 5.80
N PRO A 69 0.10 23.31 5.15
CA PRO A 69 1.46 23.77 4.87
C PRO A 69 2.39 23.90 6.10
N ALA A 70 1.84 24.14 7.29
CA ALA A 70 2.61 24.27 8.53
C ALA A 70 2.93 22.92 9.21
N ALA A 71 2.39 21.81 8.72
CA ALA A 71 2.60 20.50 9.33
C ALA A 71 3.77 19.79 8.65
N ARG A 72 4.73 19.30 9.45
CA ARG A 72 5.76 18.36 8.98
C ARG A 72 5.14 16.98 8.78
N ALA A 73 4.41 16.82 7.69
CA ALA A 73 3.74 15.58 7.34
C ALA A 73 4.68 14.67 6.53
N ARG A 74 4.70 13.38 6.84
CA ARG A 74 5.40 12.39 5.99
C ARG A 74 4.72 12.24 4.63
N ILE A 75 3.39 12.32 4.63
CA ILE A 75 2.55 12.29 3.43
C ILE A 75 2.13 13.74 3.14
N VAL A 76 2.43 14.22 1.95
CA VAL A 76 2.10 15.59 1.51
C VAL A 76 0.65 15.66 1.08
N ASP A 77 0.24 14.68 0.28
CA ASP A 77 -1.12 14.50 -0.20
C ASP A 77 -1.37 13.02 -0.52
N ALA A 78 -2.64 12.63 -0.45
CA ALA A 78 -3.08 11.29 -0.81
C ALA A 78 -4.46 11.35 -1.46
N ARG A 79 -4.61 10.60 -2.55
CA ARG A 79 -5.83 10.41 -3.31
C ARG A 79 -6.22 8.93 -3.23
N PHE A 80 -7.47 8.71 -2.85
CA PHE A 80 -8.09 7.41 -2.66
C PHE A 80 -9.25 7.30 -3.65
N GLU A 81 -9.21 6.33 -4.54
CA GLU A 81 -10.21 6.15 -5.59
C GLU A 81 -11.03 4.90 -5.29
N PHE A 82 -12.34 5.06 -5.32
CA PHE A 82 -13.32 4.05 -4.96
C PHE A 82 -14.17 3.72 -6.17
N HIS A 83 -14.44 2.43 -6.37
CA HIS A 83 -15.40 1.93 -7.35
C HIS A 83 -16.43 1.10 -6.60
N LEU A 84 -17.72 1.39 -6.76
CA LEU A 84 -18.81 0.71 -6.05
C LEU A 84 -18.61 0.73 -4.51
N GLY A 85 -18.09 1.84 -3.99
CA GLY A 85 -17.87 2.05 -2.54
C GLY A 85 -16.65 1.33 -1.95
N MET A 86 -15.81 0.70 -2.76
CA MET A 86 -14.63 -0.04 -2.32
C MET A 86 -13.35 0.63 -2.82
N LEU A 87 -12.34 0.77 -1.96
CA LEU A 87 -11.05 1.37 -2.33
C LEU A 87 -10.32 0.48 -3.36
N VAL A 88 -10.06 1.01 -4.55
CA VAL A 88 -9.42 0.27 -5.64
C VAL A 88 -8.09 0.87 -6.07
N ALA A 89 -7.84 2.14 -5.77
CA ALA A 89 -6.54 2.76 -6.01
C ALA A 89 -6.16 3.76 -4.92
N VAL A 90 -4.86 3.86 -4.67
CA VAL A 90 -4.27 4.88 -3.81
C VAL A 90 -3.11 5.53 -4.54
N ARG A 91 -3.06 6.87 -4.52
CA ARG A 91 -1.96 7.67 -5.06
C ARG A 91 -1.51 8.63 -3.96
N ALA A 92 -0.25 8.59 -3.57
CA ALA A 92 0.25 9.43 -2.48
C ALA A 92 1.60 10.04 -2.84
N HIS A 93 1.82 11.27 -2.38
CA HIS A 93 3.14 11.90 -2.37
C HIS A 93 3.70 11.89 -0.95
N LEU A 94 4.94 11.44 -0.83
CA LEU A 94 5.67 11.35 0.43
C LEU A 94 6.90 12.23 0.38
N GLU A 95 7.28 12.79 1.52
CA GLU A 95 8.56 13.51 1.70
C GLU A 95 9.77 12.57 1.63
N ASP A 96 9.57 11.28 1.91
CA ASP A 96 10.63 10.27 1.86
C ASP A 96 11.14 10.10 0.40
N PRO A 97 12.40 10.45 0.10
CA PRO A 97 12.94 10.29 -1.26
C PRO A 97 13.19 8.81 -1.58
N VAL A 98 13.13 8.48 -2.87
CA VAL A 98 13.63 7.20 -3.39
C VAL A 98 14.59 7.45 -4.55
N ALA A 99 15.64 6.62 -4.65
CA ALA A 99 16.68 6.81 -5.66
C ALA A 99 16.26 6.32 -7.06
N LYS A 100 15.34 5.35 -7.12
CA LYS A 100 14.91 4.71 -8.36
C LYS A 100 13.47 4.20 -8.25
N ASP A 101 12.86 3.97 -9.40
CA ASP A 101 11.59 3.27 -9.52
C ASP A 101 11.68 1.87 -8.91
N SER A 102 10.61 1.48 -8.24
CA SER A 102 10.38 0.12 -7.77
C SER A 102 8.93 -0.27 -8.04
N ILE A 103 8.72 -1.44 -8.65
CA ILE A 103 7.40 -1.99 -8.90
C ILE A 103 7.32 -3.36 -8.22
N SER A 104 6.36 -3.50 -7.31
CA SER A 104 5.98 -4.76 -6.70
C SER A 104 4.64 -5.22 -7.25
N VAL A 105 4.52 -6.51 -7.55
CA VAL A 105 3.32 -7.10 -8.15
C VAL A 105 2.92 -8.32 -7.34
N THR A 106 1.67 -8.33 -6.88
CA THR A 106 1.04 -9.50 -6.27
C THR A 106 -0.07 -10.02 -7.19
N ALA A 107 -0.74 -11.09 -6.77
CA ALA A 107 -1.92 -11.59 -7.50
C ALA A 107 -3.05 -10.54 -7.55
N ARG A 108 -3.17 -9.67 -6.56
CA ARG A 108 -4.30 -8.71 -6.41
C ARG A 108 -3.92 -7.26 -6.65
N THR A 109 -2.67 -6.91 -6.45
CA THR A 109 -2.23 -5.51 -6.44
C THR A 109 -0.98 -5.30 -7.27
N VAL A 110 -0.80 -4.07 -7.73
CA VAL A 110 0.48 -3.56 -8.19
C VAL A 110 0.79 -2.28 -7.42
N THR A 111 2.00 -2.22 -6.89
CA THR A 111 2.52 -1.06 -6.16
C THR A 111 3.70 -0.51 -6.93
N HIS A 112 3.62 0.76 -7.33
CA HIS A 112 4.70 1.48 -7.97
C HIS A 112 5.15 2.62 -7.07
N ARG A 113 6.45 2.68 -6.77
CA ARG A 113 7.07 3.80 -6.05
C ARG A 113 8.18 4.38 -6.89
N ALA A 114 8.14 5.69 -7.11
CA ALA A 114 9.08 6.41 -7.97
C ALA A 114 9.52 7.73 -7.33
N PRO A 115 10.66 8.31 -7.75
CA PRO A 115 11.01 9.68 -7.39
C PRO A 115 9.90 10.64 -7.79
N ARG A 116 9.64 11.66 -6.97
CA ARG A 116 8.67 12.70 -7.34
C ARG A 116 9.21 13.53 -8.49
N GLU A 117 8.42 13.71 -9.54
CA GLU A 117 8.81 14.57 -10.66
C GLU A 117 8.93 16.03 -10.20
N GLY A 118 10.05 16.68 -10.54
CA GLY A 118 10.26 18.11 -10.27
C GLY A 118 10.42 18.51 -8.79
N GLY A 119 10.66 17.57 -7.87
CA GLY A 119 10.76 17.89 -6.44
C GLY A 119 11.48 16.86 -5.58
N VAL A 120 11.48 17.12 -4.28
CA VAL A 120 11.97 16.19 -3.25
C VAL A 120 10.85 15.21 -2.88
N GLY A 121 11.22 13.96 -2.58
CA GLY A 121 10.31 12.93 -2.10
C GLY A 121 10.03 11.81 -3.10
N SER A 122 8.94 11.09 -2.88
CA SER A 122 8.50 9.99 -3.74
C SER A 122 7.00 10.00 -3.99
N SER A 123 6.60 9.45 -5.14
CA SER A 123 5.23 9.08 -5.43
C SER A 123 5.02 7.60 -5.17
N VAL A 124 3.86 7.24 -4.65
CA VAL A 124 3.42 5.86 -4.48
C VAL A 124 2.05 5.70 -5.11
N THR A 125 1.91 4.70 -5.98
CA THR A 125 0.66 4.29 -6.61
C THR A 125 0.40 2.83 -6.26
N ILE A 126 -0.77 2.54 -5.71
CA ILE A 126 -1.24 1.18 -5.39
C ILE A 126 -2.54 0.96 -6.16
N LEU A 127 -2.60 -0.05 -7.02
CA LEU A 127 -3.78 -0.34 -7.84
C LEU A 127 -4.26 -1.77 -7.62
N ALA A 128 -5.58 -1.95 -7.55
CA ALA A 128 -6.24 -3.24 -7.68
C ALA A 128 -6.12 -3.72 -9.13
N ARG A 129 -5.66 -4.95 -9.33
CA ARG A 129 -5.45 -5.52 -10.67
C ARG A 129 -6.73 -6.02 -11.33
N ASP A 130 -7.77 -6.26 -10.54
CA ASP A 130 -9.08 -6.74 -10.94
C ASP A 130 -10.12 -5.63 -11.12
N CYS A 131 -9.76 -4.36 -10.87
CA CYS A 131 -10.64 -3.22 -11.09
C CYS A 131 -10.66 -2.82 -12.57
N PRO A 132 -11.83 -2.84 -13.25
CA PRO A 132 -11.92 -2.46 -14.66
C PRO A 132 -11.42 -1.04 -14.95
N THR A 133 -11.65 -0.10 -14.04
CA THR A 133 -11.29 1.32 -14.18
C THR A 133 -9.78 1.53 -14.27
N HIS A 134 -8.98 0.73 -13.53
CA HIS A 134 -7.51 0.88 -13.47
C HIS A 134 -6.77 -0.27 -14.15
N ARG A 135 -7.48 -1.18 -14.83
CA ARG A 135 -6.92 -2.41 -15.40
C ARG A 135 -5.74 -2.14 -16.34
N GLU A 136 -5.88 -1.20 -17.28
CA GLU A 136 -4.83 -0.88 -18.26
C GLU A 136 -3.57 -0.32 -17.58
N GLU A 137 -3.73 0.57 -16.61
CA GLU A 137 -2.61 1.12 -15.83
C GLU A 137 -1.93 0.03 -15.00
N ALA A 138 -2.73 -0.82 -14.34
CA ALA A 138 -2.22 -1.91 -13.51
C ALA A 138 -1.46 -2.96 -14.32
N GLU A 139 -1.99 -3.36 -15.48
CA GLU A 139 -1.34 -4.27 -16.43
C GLU A 139 -0.07 -3.65 -17.02
N GLY A 140 -0.09 -2.35 -17.35
CA GLY A 140 1.07 -1.61 -17.83
C GLY A 140 2.21 -1.62 -16.82
N LEU A 141 1.92 -1.34 -15.54
CA LEU A 141 2.90 -1.41 -14.46
C LEU A 141 3.42 -2.84 -14.24
N ALA A 142 2.53 -3.83 -14.23
CA ALA A 142 2.93 -5.23 -14.10
C ALA A 142 3.86 -5.68 -15.25
N ALA A 143 3.57 -5.26 -16.48
CA ALA A 143 4.42 -5.55 -17.64
C ALA A 143 5.78 -4.83 -17.55
N ARG A 144 5.84 -3.60 -17.04
CA ARG A 144 7.11 -2.91 -16.76
C ARG A 144 7.94 -3.67 -15.73
N ALA A 145 7.31 -4.17 -14.66
CA ALA A 145 7.99 -4.96 -13.63
C ALA A 145 8.60 -6.25 -14.21
N ALA A 146 7.91 -6.89 -15.15
CA ALA A 146 8.41 -8.10 -15.82
C ALA A 146 9.61 -7.83 -16.74
N ARG A 147 9.71 -6.65 -17.36
CA ARG A 147 10.83 -6.26 -18.24
C ARG A 147 12.10 -5.82 -17.48
N GLY A 148 11.96 -5.42 -16.23
CA GLY A 148 13.08 -4.97 -15.39
C GLY A 148 13.77 -6.08 -14.60
N ARG A 149 13.36 -7.35 -14.80
CA ARG A 149 14.01 -8.55 -14.27
C ARG A 149 14.93 -9.14 -15.33
#